data_AF-A0A842UJV8-F1
#
_entry.id   AF-A0A842UJV8-F1
#
_cell.length_a   1.000
_cell.length_b   1.000
_cell.length_c   1.000
_cell.angle_alpha   90.00
_cell.angle_beta   90.00
_cell.angle_gamma   90.00
#
_symmetry.space_group_name_H-M   'P 1'
#
loop_
_entity.id
_entity.type
_entity.pdbx_description
1 polymer ?
#
loop_
_entity_poly.entity_id
_entity_poly.type
_entity_poly.pdbx_seq_one_letter_code
_entity_poly.pdbx_strand_id
1 'polypeptide(L)'
;MVDLSNAMHHFHVRRRIHLRFEKYPHPDSFKDFLDKLMYPIGLLGPLMFLPQVVKIYAEKDASSISLISWLLLLIPASLWVLYGLSHRERVIVVCNVAWGLSYILMGLGAILY
;
A
#
# COMPACT_ATOMS: atom_id res chain seq x y z
N MET A 1 30.80 9.95 -39.59
CA MET A 1 29.35 10.12 -39.79
C MET A 1 28.65 9.17 -38.83
N VAL A 2 27.97 9.69 -37.81
CA VAL A 2 27.21 8.87 -36.85
C VAL A 2 25.93 8.41 -37.54
N ASP A 3 25.73 7.11 -37.58
CA ASP A 3 24.60 6.46 -38.24
C ASP A 3 23.27 6.76 -37.51
N LEU A 4 22.52 7.75 -38.02
CA LEU A 4 21.23 8.18 -37.47
C LEU A 4 20.13 7.11 -37.55
N SER A 5 20.32 6.05 -38.34
CA SER A 5 19.33 4.98 -38.53
C SER A 5 19.15 4.15 -37.25
N ASN A 6 20.24 3.85 -36.53
CA ASN A 6 20.18 3.09 -35.28
C ASN A 6 19.57 3.87 -34.10
N ALA A 7 19.74 5.20 -34.08
CA ALA A 7 19.17 6.06 -33.03
C ALA A 7 17.62 6.12 -33.06
N MET A 8 17.03 6.08 -34.26
CA MET A 8 15.57 6.09 -34.44
C MET A 8 14.90 4.76 -34.07
N HIS A 9 15.64 3.64 -34.11
CA HIS A 9 15.09 2.34 -33.76
C HIS A 9 14.78 2.22 -32.25
N HIS A 10 15.59 2.86 -31.39
CA HIS A 10 15.36 2.89 -29.94
C HIS A 10 14.17 3.78 -29.53
N PHE A 11 13.87 4.85 -30.27
CA PHE A 11 12.75 5.74 -29.96
C PHE A 11 11.38 5.06 -30.11
N HIS A 12 11.23 4.19 -31.10
CA HIS A 12 9.97 3.45 -31.33
C HIS A 12 9.70 2.37 -30.28
N VAL A 13 10.74 1.84 -29.61
CA VAL A 13 10.59 0.86 -28.53
C VAL A 13 10.04 1.52 -27.27
N ARG A 14 10.51 2.73 -26.92
CA ARG A 14 9.97 3.50 -25.78
C ARG A 14 8.50 3.87 -25.96
N ARG A 15 8.09 4.25 -27.18
CA ARG A 15 6.67 4.55 -27.49
C ARG A 15 5.75 3.33 -27.35
N ARG A 16 6.25 2.12 -27.64
CA ARG A 16 5.49 0.86 -27.50
C ARG A 16 5.32 0.36 -26.06
N ILE A 17 6.23 0.73 -25.16
CA ILE A 17 6.12 0.36 -23.73
C ILE A 17 4.92 1.07 -23.08
N HIS A 18 4.59 2.29 -23.48
CA HIS A 18 3.42 3.03 -22.98
C HIS A 18 2.10 2.67 -23.67
N LEU A 19 2.12 1.94 -24.79
CA LEU A 19 0.93 1.59 -25.58
C LEU A 19 0.15 0.38 -25.02
N ARG A 20 0.71 -0.36 -24.06
CA ARG A 20 0.03 -1.48 -23.38
C ARG A 20 -0.59 -1.12 -22.03
N PHE A 21 -0.33 0.09 -21.53
CA PHE A 21 -0.96 0.60 -20.32
C PHE A 21 -2.20 1.42 -20.72
N GLU A 22 -3.30 1.27 -19.98
CA GLU A 22 -4.45 2.17 -20.15
C GLU A 22 -3.94 3.62 -19.97
N LYS A 23 -4.34 4.54 -20.86
CA LYS A 23 -3.92 5.94 -20.76
C LYS A 23 -4.43 6.50 -19.43
N TYR A 24 -3.52 7.07 -18.63
CA TYR A 24 -3.86 7.85 -17.44
C TYR A 24 -3.76 9.35 -17.80
N PRO A 25 -4.79 10.19 -17.53
CA PRO A 25 -6.09 9.84 -16.93
C PRO A 25 -6.98 9.01 -17.88
N HIS A 26 -7.78 8.10 -17.30
CA HIS A 26 -8.64 7.18 -18.05
C HIS A 26 -9.81 7.94 -18.71
N PRO A 27 -10.16 7.67 -19.99
CA PRO A 27 -11.23 8.38 -20.69
C PRO A 27 -12.63 8.16 -20.07
N ASP A 28 -12.84 7.02 -19.43
CA ASP A 28 -14.01 6.74 -18.59
C ASP A 28 -13.88 7.48 -17.23
N SER A 29 -14.80 8.42 -17.00
CA SER A 29 -14.89 9.20 -15.77
C SER A 29 -15.05 8.36 -14.50
N PHE A 30 -15.62 7.15 -14.60
CA PHE A 30 -15.77 6.28 -13.44
C PHE A 30 -14.42 5.73 -12.96
N LYS A 31 -13.55 5.29 -13.88
CA LYS A 31 -12.23 4.77 -13.54
C LYS A 31 -11.28 5.85 -13.03
N ASP A 32 -11.28 7.04 -13.63
CA ASP A 32 -10.48 8.18 -13.13
C ASP A 32 -10.95 8.64 -11.73
N PHE A 33 -12.25 8.58 -11.46
CA PHE A 33 -12.79 8.82 -10.11
C PHE A 33 -12.31 7.77 -9.11
N LEU A 34 -12.39 6.48 -9.46
CA LEU A 34 -11.90 5.40 -8.61
C LEU A 34 -10.39 5.53 -8.32
N ASP A 35 -9.58 5.83 -9.33
CA ASP A 35 -8.14 6.02 -9.16
C ASP A 35 -7.82 7.13 -8.15
N LYS A 36 -8.57 8.24 -8.21
CA LYS A 36 -8.44 9.35 -7.24
C LYS A 36 -8.94 8.97 -5.85
N LEU A 37 -9.99 8.16 -5.76
CA LEU A 37 -10.61 7.71 -4.51
C LEU A 37 -9.73 6.69 -3.77
N MET A 38 -8.94 5.88 -4.49
CA MET A 38 -8.08 4.87 -3.87
C MET A 38 -6.97 5.46 -3.01
N TYR A 39 -6.45 6.64 -3.34
CA TYR A 39 -5.40 7.31 -2.55
C TYR A 39 -5.83 7.62 -1.09
N PRO A 40 -6.96 8.31 -0.83
CA PRO A 40 -7.41 8.56 0.54
C PRO A 40 -7.94 7.28 1.22
N ILE A 41 -8.59 6.38 0.49
CA ILE A 41 -9.10 5.12 1.07
C ILE A 41 -7.97 4.25 1.60
N GLY A 42 -6.84 4.18 0.89
CA GLY A 42 -5.65 3.46 1.35
C GLY A 42 -5.14 3.95 2.71
N LEU A 43 -5.33 5.24 3.01
CA LEU A 43 -4.94 5.85 4.29
C LEU A 43 -6.02 5.70 5.37
N LEU A 44 -7.30 5.60 4.99
CA LEU A 44 -8.40 5.39 5.94
C LEU A 44 -8.39 3.98 6.55
N GLY A 45 -7.88 2.98 5.84
CA GLY A 45 -7.83 1.59 6.31
C GLY A 45 -7.25 1.42 7.72
N PRO A 46 -6.00 1.85 7.99
CA PRO A 46 -5.41 1.80 9.33
C PRO A 46 -6.21 2.55 10.41
N LEU A 47 -6.85 3.67 10.05
CA LEU A 47 -7.67 4.46 10.99
C LEU A 47 -8.92 3.72 11.45
N MET A 48 -9.44 2.79 10.63
CA MET A 48 -10.58 1.95 11.02
C MET A 48 -10.25 1.01 12.18
N PHE A 49 -8.98 0.78 12.50
CA PHE A 49 -8.56 -0.05 13.64
C PHE A 49 -8.44 0.73 14.95
N LEU A 50 -8.53 2.06 14.92
CA LEU A 50 -8.45 2.90 16.12
C LEU A 50 -9.48 2.52 17.20
N PRO A 51 -10.77 2.23 16.89
CA PRO A 51 -11.73 1.82 17.90
C PRO A 51 -11.32 0.52 18.62
N GLN A 52 -10.78 -0.45 17.89
CA GLN A 52 -10.33 -1.71 18.45
C GLN A 52 -9.10 -1.53 19.36
N VAL A 53 -8.16 -0.68 18.95
CA VAL A 53 -7.02 -0.28 19.78
C VAL A 53 -7.52 0.38 21.06
N VAL A 54 -8.39 1.39 20.95
CA VAL A 54 -8.93 2.09 22.11
C VAL A 54 -9.61 1.11 23.07
N LYS A 55 -10.40 0.16 22.55
CA LYS A 55 -11.06 -0.88 23.35
C LYS A 55 -10.07 -1.65 24.22
N ILE A 56 -9.02 -2.22 23.62
CA ILE A 56 -8.03 -3.03 24.36
C ILE A 56 -7.31 -2.21 25.43
N TYR A 57 -6.87 -1.00 25.08
CA TYR A 57 -6.08 -0.18 26.00
C TYR A 57 -6.93 0.53 27.06
N ALA A 58 -8.21 0.79 26.80
CA ALA A 58 -9.14 1.40 27.76
C ALA A 58 -9.77 0.36 28.69
N GLU A 59 -10.24 -0.76 28.14
CA GLU A 59 -10.88 -1.85 28.91
C GLU A 59 -9.85 -2.76 29.59
N LYS A 60 -8.58 -2.70 29.16
CA LYS A 60 -7.50 -3.58 29.66
C LYS A 60 -7.84 -5.06 29.48
N ASP A 61 -8.47 -5.37 28.34
CA ASP A 61 -8.88 -6.72 27.98
C ASP A 61 -8.57 -6.98 26.51
N ALA A 62 -7.68 -7.95 26.25
CA ALA A 62 -7.38 -8.43 24.91
C ALA A 62 -7.86 -9.87 24.64
N SER A 63 -8.71 -10.44 25.50
CA SER A 63 -9.24 -11.82 25.36
C SER A 63 -9.95 -12.09 24.03
N SER A 64 -10.46 -11.03 23.40
CA SER A 64 -11.17 -11.09 22.12
C SER A 64 -10.28 -11.14 20.88
N ILE A 65 -8.95 -11.00 21.02
CA ILE A 65 -8.02 -10.97 19.89
C ILE A 65 -6.92 -12.04 19.98
N SER A 66 -6.45 -12.49 18.82
CA SER A 66 -5.37 -13.47 18.71
C SER A 66 -4.03 -12.79 18.46
N LEU A 67 -3.09 -12.91 19.41
CA LEU A 67 -1.72 -12.42 19.25
C LEU A 67 -1.05 -12.98 17.98
N ILE A 68 -1.22 -14.27 17.71
CA ILE A 68 -0.62 -14.96 16.56
C ILE A 68 -1.10 -14.31 15.26
N SER A 69 -2.39 -13.97 15.16
CA SER A 69 -2.94 -13.33 13.97
C SER A 69 -2.26 -11.98 13.68
N TRP A 70 -2.08 -11.14 14.70
CA TRP A 70 -1.44 -9.83 14.56
C TRP A 70 0.05 -9.93 14.21
N LEU A 71 0.76 -10.90 14.77
CA LEU A 71 2.16 -11.16 14.42
C LEU A 71 2.31 -11.67 12.99
N LEU A 72 1.43 -12.58 12.55
CA LEU A 72 1.45 -13.09 11.18
C LEU A 72 1.16 -11.99 10.15
N LEU A 73 0.32 -11.01 10.48
CA LEU A 73 0.03 -9.85 9.62
C LEU A 73 1.21 -8.90 9.43
N LEU A 74 2.24 -8.94 10.29
CA LEU A 74 3.47 -8.18 10.08
C LEU A 74 4.27 -8.67 8.87
N ILE A 75 4.17 -9.95 8.53
CA ILE A 75 4.87 -10.55 7.38
C ILE A 75 4.40 -9.91 6.07
N PRO A 76 3.11 -9.96 5.69
CA PRO A 76 2.64 -9.32 4.46
C PRO A 76 2.83 -7.80 4.49
N ALA A 77 2.63 -7.12 5.62
CA ALA A 77 2.89 -5.67 5.70
C ALA A 77 4.35 -5.34 5.36
N SER A 78 5.30 -6.10 5.89
CA SER A 78 6.72 -5.93 5.60
C SER A 78 7.03 -6.19 4.12
N LEU A 79 6.45 -7.26 3.54
CA LEU A 79 6.60 -7.55 2.11
C LEU A 79 6.05 -6.44 1.23
N TRP A 80 4.90 -5.85 1.59
CA TRP A 80 4.33 -4.72 0.86
C TRP A 80 5.16 -3.44 0.97
N VAL A 81 5.77 -3.17 2.13
CA VAL A 81 6.72 -2.06 2.28
C VAL A 81 7.94 -2.26 1.39
N LEU A 82 8.53 -3.47 1.39
CA LEU A 82 9.65 -3.80 0.51
C LEU A 82 9.26 -3.68 -0.96
N TYR A 83 8.07 -4.15 -1.33
CA TYR A 83 7.52 -4.03 -2.67
C TYR A 83 7.37 -2.57 -3.09
N GLY A 84 6.74 -1.73 -2.25
CA GLY A 84 6.55 -0.31 -2.52
C GLY A 84 7.87 0.46 -2.65
N LEU A 85 8.87 0.12 -1.81
CA LEU A 85 10.21 0.69 -1.90
C LEU A 85 10.90 0.32 -3.23
N SER A 86 10.82 -0.95 -3.63
CA SER A 86 11.39 -1.45 -4.89
C SER A 86 10.77 -0.76 -6.12
N HIS A 87 9.45 -0.53 -6.09
CA HIS A 87 8.71 0.10 -7.20
C HIS A 87 8.63 1.63 -7.09
N ARG A 88 9.23 2.25 -6.06
CA ARG A 88 9.17 3.70 -5.76
C ARG A 88 7.75 4.26 -5.57
N GLU A 89 6.82 3.40 -5.14
CA GLU A 89 5.43 3.75 -4.86
C GLU A 89 5.24 4.23 -3.42
N ARG A 90 5.39 5.55 -3.21
CA ARG A 90 5.37 6.16 -1.87
C ARG A 90 4.08 5.90 -1.10
N VAL A 91 2.94 5.89 -1.79
CA VAL A 91 1.62 5.67 -1.16
C VAL A 91 1.54 4.27 -0.57
N ILE A 92 1.96 3.25 -1.31
CA ILE A 92 1.98 1.86 -0.84
C ILE A 92 2.87 1.73 0.40
N VAL A 93 4.05 2.36 0.40
CA VAL A 93 4.96 2.35 1.54
C VAL A 93 4.32 2.98 2.77
N VAL A 94 3.79 4.21 2.65
CA VAL A 94 3.20 4.93 3.78
C VAL A 94 2.00 4.16 4.36
N CYS A 95 1.11 3.65 3.51
CA CYS A 95 -0.04 2.87 3.95
C CYS A 95 0.38 1.60 4.69
N ASN A 96 1.33 0.82 4.15
CA ASN A 96 1.73 -0.44 4.78
C ASN A 96 2.59 -0.26 6.03
N VAL A 97 3.34 0.85 6.13
CA VAL A 97 3.99 1.24 7.39
C VAL A 97 2.93 1.56 8.46
N ALA A 98 1.90 2.34 8.12
CA ALA A 98 0.81 2.62 9.04
C ALA A 98 0.09 1.35 9.50
N TRP A 99 -0.19 0.42 8.59
CA TRP A 99 -0.72 -0.91 8.93
C TRP A 99 0.21 -1.70 9.86
N GLY A 100 1.51 -1.74 9.57
CA GLY A 100 2.49 -2.42 10.42
C GLY A 100 2.52 -1.86 11.84
N LEU A 101 2.45 -0.53 12.00
CA LEU A 101 2.35 0.11 13.31
C LEU A 101 1.07 -0.28 14.06
N SER A 102 -0.07 -0.30 13.37
CA SER A 102 -1.33 -0.78 13.96
C SER A 102 -1.22 -2.24 14.42
N TYR A 103 -0.60 -3.12 13.64
CA TYR A 103 -0.41 -4.52 14.01
C TYR A 103 0.50 -4.69 15.22
N ILE A 104 1.58 -3.92 15.30
CA ILE A 104 2.45 -3.89 16.50
C ILE A 104 1.66 -3.43 17.72
N LEU A 105 0.88 -2.36 17.59
CA LEU A 105 0.09 -1.82 18.70
C LEU A 105 -0.95 -2.83 19.21
N MET A 106 -1.59 -3.57 18.29
CA MET A 106 -2.51 -4.65 18.61
C MET A 106 -1.81 -5.84 19.28
N GLY A 107 -0.64 -6.24 18.77
CA GLY A 107 0.17 -7.30 19.36
C GLY A 107 0.66 -6.96 20.76
N LEU A 108 1.10 -5.72 21.00
CA LEU A 108 1.47 -5.22 22.32
C LEU A 108 0.27 -5.21 23.28
N GLY A 109 -0.90 -4.80 22.79
CA GLY A 109 -2.14 -4.86 23.57
C GLY A 109 -2.45 -6.28 24.02
N ALA A 110 -2.33 -7.26 23.12
CA ALA A 110 -2.54 -8.68 23.40
C ALA A 110 -1.51 -9.33 24.34
N ILE A 111 -0.34 -8.72 24.51
CA ILE A 111 0.70 -9.21 25.44
C ILE A 111 0.51 -8.59 26.83
N LEU A 112 0.05 -7.34 26.89
CA LEU A 112 -0.03 -6.57 28.13
C LEU A 112 -1.37 -6.74 28.87
N TYR A 113 -2.46 -6.97 28.13
CA TYR A 113 -3.84 -7.02 28.61
C TYR A 113 -4.54 -8.27 28.07
#